data_AF-A0A2Z6S2E1-F1
#
_entry.id   AF-A0A2Z6S2E1-F1
#
_cell.length_a   1.000
_cell.length_b   1.000
_cell.length_c   1.000
_cell.angle_alpha   90.00
_cell.angle_beta   90.00
_cell.angle_gamma   90.00
#
_symmetry.space_group_name_H-M   'P 1'
#
loop_
_entity.id
_entity.type
_entity.pdbx_description
1 polymer ?
#
loop_
_entity_poly.entity_id
_entity_poly.type
_entity_poly.pdbx_seq_one_letter_code
_entity_poly.pdbx_strand_id
1 'polypeptide(L)'
;MFKQGLESLKSSTFEEIPSEKVAEVLNGNTFGYSKINFISKDNDGNLRPIEKSSSKTTHKDVKRPQSINSILNSTYQILNFEKDNNPSLLNGSVFSYNEVHKHLKQFKQYLTHKRNPKLYFIKVDVKCCFDTIDQHKLMEIIRANVLTKTQYVYADELAKKYKNAIFVENVKETYKELEDVLELLEEHIRKNIIKADDKYYTQKIGILQGSILSSLLCSIYYGVMEHSELQFVKDDNGVHDYEMSLDPL
;
A
#
# COMPACT_ATOMS: atom_id res chain seq x y z
N MET A 1 -22.38 8.35 19.22
CA MET A 1 -21.15 7.64 18.81
C MET A 1 -20.58 8.11 17.49
N PHE A 2 -21.33 8.13 16.37
CA PHE A 2 -20.80 8.52 15.05
C PHE A 2 -20.22 9.95 15.00
N LYS A 3 -20.89 10.94 15.60
CA LYS A 3 -20.41 12.33 15.66
C LYS A 3 -19.15 12.52 16.51
N GLN A 4 -19.06 11.87 17.68
CA GLN A 4 -17.90 11.95 18.58
C GLN A 4 -16.63 11.34 17.97
N GLY A 5 -16.75 10.17 17.32
CA GLY A 5 -15.60 9.54 16.65
C GLY A 5 -15.10 10.37 15.47
N LEU A 6 -16.03 10.94 14.67
CA LEU A 6 -15.66 11.82 13.56
C LEU A 6 -14.97 13.11 14.06
N GLU A 7 -15.42 13.70 15.16
CA GLU A 7 -14.77 14.89 15.75
C GLU A 7 -13.33 14.61 16.21
N SER A 8 -13.07 13.44 16.81
CA SER A 8 -11.69 13.04 17.14
C SER A 8 -10.82 12.90 15.88
N LEU A 9 -11.36 12.36 14.80
CA LEU A 9 -10.68 12.12 13.52
C LEU A 9 -10.47 13.41 12.69
N LYS A 10 -11.36 14.40 12.83
CA LYS A 10 -11.25 15.74 12.21
C LYS A 10 -10.05 16.54 12.73
N SER A 11 -9.66 16.32 13.98
CA SER A 11 -8.60 17.11 14.61
C SER A 11 -7.18 16.71 14.16
N SER A 12 -6.99 15.46 13.73
CA SER A 12 -5.66 14.90 13.45
C SER A 12 -5.46 14.45 11.99
N THR A 13 -6.49 13.91 11.33
CA THR A 13 -6.30 13.11 10.11
C THR A 13 -7.11 13.61 8.92
N PHE A 14 -8.28 14.19 9.16
CA PHE A 14 -9.20 14.63 8.11
C PHE A 14 -9.50 16.13 8.18
N GLU A 15 -9.37 16.83 7.06
CA GLU A 15 -9.78 18.22 6.93
C GLU A 15 -11.12 18.32 6.19
N GLU A 16 -12.06 19.10 6.73
CA GLU A 16 -13.35 19.34 6.08
C GLU A 16 -13.17 20.25 4.87
N ILE A 17 -13.71 19.84 3.72
CA ILE A 17 -13.68 20.61 2.48
C ILE A 17 -14.84 21.61 2.51
N PRO A 18 -14.58 22.93 2.35
CA PRO A 18 -15.64 23.94 2.29
C PRO A 18 -16.62 23.64 1.16
N SER A 19 -17.92 23.79 1.42
CA SER A 19 -18.99 23.43 0.46
C SER A 19 -18.84 24.08 -0.92
N GLU A 20 -18.28 25.29 -0.97
CA GLU A 20 -18.00 26.03 -2.21
C GLU A 20 -16.94 25.35 -3.08
N LYS A 21 -15.93 24.71 -2.46
CA LYS A 21 -14.82 24.03 -3.13
C LYS A 21 -15.12 22.57 -3.47
N VAL A 22 -16.17 21.98 -2.91
CA VAL A 22 -16.49 20.55 -3.09
C VAL A 22 -16.68 20.20 -4.57
N ALA A 23 -17.41 21.02 -5.33
CA ALA A 23 -17.66 20.75 -6.75
C ALA A 23 -16.37 20.81 -7.58
N GLU A 24 -15.49 21.77 -7.31
CA GLU A 24 -14.20 21.91 -7.98
C GLU A 24 -13.29 20.70 -7.67
N VAL A 25 -13.16 20.36 -6.38
CA VAL A 25 -12.30 19.27 -5.92
C VAL A 25 -12.79 17.91 -6.41
N LEU A 26 -14.11 17.68 -6.48
CA LEU A 26 -14.67 16.44 -7.04
C LEU A 26 -14.52 16.35 -8.56
N ASN A 27 -14.64 17.47 -9.29
CA ASN A 27 -14.47 17.48 -10.74
C ASN A 27 -13.00 17.25 -11.15
N GLY A 28 -12.05 17.71 -10.34
CA GLY A 28 -10.61 17.46 -10.54
C GLY A 28 -10.10 16.11 -10.02
N ASN A 29 -10.98 15.21 -9.60
CA ASN A 29 -10.62 13.92 -8.99
C ASN A 29 -11.10 12.73 -9.84
N THR A 30 -10.14 12.01 -10.40
CA THR A 30 -10.30 10.76 -11.15
C THR A 30 -10.89 9.64 -10.30
N PHE A 31 -10.68 9.60 -8.99
CA PHE A 31 -11.27 8.56 -8.11
C PHE A 31 -12.66 8.93 -7.58
N GLY A 32 -13.00 10.23 -7.53
CA GLY A 32 -14.24 10.74 -6.97
C GLY A 32 -14.20 10.80 -5.45
N TYR A 33 -15.18 10.19 -4.78
CA TYR A 33 -15.20 10.10 -3.31
C TYR A 33 -15.60 8.71 -2.86
N SER A 34 -15.05 8.31 -1.72
CA SER A 34 -15.37 7.04 -1.07
C SER A 34 -16.31 7.26 0.11
N LYS A 35 -17.22 6.30 0.32
CA LYS A 35 -18.00 6.27 1.57
C LYS A 35 -17.17 5.55 2.62
N ILE A 36 -17.15 6.07 3.84
CA ILE A 36 -16.47 5.42 4.95
C ILE A 36 -17.44 4.64 5.82
N ASN A 37 -17.02 3.43 6.18
CA ASN A 37 -17.53 2.71 7.32
C ASN A 37 -16.58 2.92 8.50
N PHE A 38 -17.14 3.22 9.67
CA PHE A 38 -16.37 3.23 10.90
C PHE A 38 -16.51 1.89 11.62
N ILE A 39 -15.38 1.32 12.04
CA ILE A 39 -15.35 0.14 12.91
C ILE A 39 -14.76 0.55 14.26
N SER A 40 -15.29 0.04 15.38
CA SER A 40 -14.72 0.30 16.70
C SER A 40 -13.27 -0.17 16.75
N LYS A 41 -12.35 0.71 17.15
CA LYS A 41 -10.93 0.42 17.34
C LYS A 41 -10.66 -0.19 18.72
N ASP A 42 -11.39 0.30 19.72
CA ASP A 42 -11.31 -0.08 21.12
C ASP A 42 -12.66 0.16 21.81
N ASN A 43 -12.71 -0.12 23.11
CA ASN A 43 -13.87 0.12 23.97
C ASN A 43 -13.99 1.59 24.41
N ASP A 44 -12.98 2.41 24.11
CA ASP A 44 -12.90 3.82 24.49
C ASP A 44 -13.59 4.74 23.47
N GLY A 45 -14.21 4.15 22.44
CA GLY A 45 -14.99 4.87 21.43
C GLY A 45 -14.17 5.39 20.25
N ASN A 46 -12.89 5.02 20.14
CA ASN A 46 -12.08 5.35 18.97
C ASN A 46 -12.57 4.55 17.76
N LEU A 47 -12.63 5.17 16.59
CA LEU A 47 -13.12 4.56 15.36
C LEU A 47 -12.00 4.39 14.33
N ARG A 48 -11.98 3.26 13.63
CA ARG A 48 -11.17 3.03 12.43
C ARG A 48 -12.00 3.38 11.19
N PRO A 49 -11.59 4.39 10.42
CA PRO A 49 -12.17 4.62 9.10
C PRO A 49 -11.74 3.49 8.15
N ILE A 50 -12.70 2.81 7.54
CA ILE A 50 -12.46 1.85 6.46
C ILE A 50 -13.22 2.29 5.23
N GLU A 51 -12.52 2.30 4.11
CA GLU A 51 -13.11 2.59 2.82
C GLU A 51 -14.13 1.50 2.44
N LYS A 52 -15.38 1.89 2.22
CA LYS A 52 -16.28 1.08 1.41
C LYS A 52 -16.00 1.42 -0.03
N SER A 53 -15.61 0.42 -0.81
CA SER A 53 -15.60 0.49 -2.28
C SER A 53 -17.01 0.83 -2.77
N SER A 54 -17.30 2.11 -2.91
CA SER A 54 -18.51 2.62 -3.52
C SER A 54 -18.20 2.87 -4.98
N SER A 55 -18.86 2.14 -5.89
CA SER A 55 -18.90 2.53 -7.30
C SER A 55 -19.36 3.98 -7.40
N LYS A 56 -18.67 4.79 -8.21
CA LYS A 56 -18.99 6.22 -8.38
C LYS A 56 -20.48 6.45 -8.65
N THR A 57 -21.00 7.57 -8.14
CA THR A 57 -22.23 8.20 -8.61
C THR A 57 -21.92 9.62 -9.06
N THR A 58 -21.06 9.75 -10.07
CA THR A 58 -20.87 10.97 -10.84
C THR A 58 -20.63 10.57 -12.30
N HIS A 59 -21.26 11.27 -13.23
CA HIS A 59 -21.49 10.96 -14.65
C HIS A 59 -22.75 10.12 -14.95
N LYS A 60 -23.76 10.83 -15.51
CA LYS A 60 -25.06 10.33 -15.93
C LYS A 60 -25.06 9.39 -17.15
N ASP A 61 -23.90 9.06 -17.74
CA ASP A 61 -23.86 8.42 -19.08
C ASP A 61 -22.95 7.20 -19.24
N VAL A 62 -22.41 6.61 -18.17
CA VAL A 62 -21.58 5.39 -18.30
C VAL A 62 -22.27 4.18 -17.67
N LYS A 63 -22.56 3.16 -18.49
CA LYS A 63 -22.97 1.82 -18.07
C LYS A 63 -21.93 1.27 -17.08
N ARG A 64 -22.20 1.42 -15.78
CA ARG A 64 -21.41 0.97 -14.61
C ARG A 64 -20.00 1.59 -14.50
N PRO A 65 -19.79 2.56 -13.60
CA PRO A 65 -18.46 3.08 -13.34
C PRO A 65 -17.56 2.01 -12.70
N GLN A 66 -16.30 1.96 -13.13
CA GLN A 66 -15.27 1.09 -12.57
C GLN A 66 -15.02 1.40 -11.09
N SER A 67 -14.69 0.39 -10.28
CA SER A 67 -14.29 0.60 -8.89
C SER A 67 -12.90 1.22 -8.82
N ILE A 68 -12.61 1.97 -7.74
CA ILE A 68 -11.26 2.51 -7.47
C ILE A 68 -10.22 1.39 -7.56
N ASN A 69 -10.50 0.23 -6.96
CA ASN A 69 -9.65 -0.95 -7.02
C ASN A 69 -9.42 -1.47 -8.45
N SER A 70 -10.40 -1.33 -9.36
CA SER A 70 -10.23 -1.69 -10.77
C SER A 70 -9.33 -0.68 -11.51
N ILE A 71 -9.37 0.60 -11.14
CA ILE A 71 -8.52 1.64 -11.72
C ILE A 71 -7.07 1.46 -11.21
N LEU A 72 -6.90 1.20 -9.91
CA LEU A 72 -5.60 0.99 -9.27
C LEU A 72 -4.96 -0.37 -9.59
N ASN A 73 -5.66 -1.28 -10.27
CA ASN A 73 -5.15 -2.63 -10.50
C ASN A 73 -3.88 -2.64 -11.39
N SER A 74 -3.79 -1.75 -12.39
CA SER A 74 -2.56 -1.62 -13.19
C SER A 74 -1.40 -1.11 -12.33
N THR A 75 -1.63 -0.06 -11.54
CA THR A 75 -0.64 0.48 -10.59
C THR A 75 -0.19 -0.58 -9.58
N TYR A 76 -1.11 -1.39 -9.06
CA TYR A 76 -0.79 -2.48 -8.14
C TYR A 76 0.10 -3.54 -8.77
N GLN A 77 -0.21 -3.93 -10.02
CA GLN A 77 0.61 -4.87 -10.79
C GLN A 77 2.02 -4.33 -10.98
N ILE A 78 2.14 -3.07 -11.43
CA ILE A 78 3.42 -2.38 -11.61
C ILE A 78 4.24 -2.34 -10.31
N LEU A 79 3.62 -2.02 -9.17
CA LEU A 79 4.30 -2.02 -7.88
C LEU A 79 4.73 -3.42 -7.45
N ASN A 80 3.93 -4.46 -7.70
CA ASN A 80 4.33 -5.85 -7.43
C ASN A 80 5.46 -6.31 -8.33
N PHE A 81 5.45 -5.90 -9.60
CA PHE A 81 6.54 -6.17 -10.52
C PHE A 81 7.86 -5.60 -10.00
N GLU A 82 7.88 -4.33 -9.60
CA GLU A 82 9.10 -3.71 -9.06
C GLU A 82 9.54 -4.33 -7.74
N LYS A 83 8.57 -4.63 -6.87
CA LYS A 83 8.78 -5.37 -5.62
C LYS A 83 9.44 -6.73 -5.85
N ASP A 84 9.00 -7.48 -6.86
CA ASP A 84 9.54 -8.81 -7.18
C ASP A 84 10.94 -8.72 -7.81
N ASN A 85 11.24 -7.65 -8.56
CA ASN A 85 12.56 -7.42 -9.14
C ASN A 85 13.56 -6.82 -8.15
N ASN A 86 13.08 -6.12 -7.11
CA ASN A 86 13.93 -5.52 -6.09
C ASN A 86 13.45 -5.89 -4.67
N PRO A 87 13.74 -7.13 -4.21
CA PRO A 87 13.35 -7.60 -2.87
C PRO A 87 13.90 -6.73 -1.72
N SER A 88 15.00 -5.99 -1.95
CA SER A 88 15.59 -5.12 -0.93
C SER A 88 14.66 -3.99 -0.48
N LEU A 89 13.67 -3.60 -1.30
CA LEU A 89 12.66 -2.59 -0.96
C LEU A 89 11.78 -2.97 0.22
N LEU A 90 11.62 -4.27 0.47
CA LEU A 90 10.74 -4.80 1.50
C LEU A 90 11.47 -5.34 2.72
N ASN A 91 12.79 -5.51 2.63
CA ASN A 91 13.66 -6.05 3.67
C ASN A 91 12.99 -7.19 4.47
N GLY A 92 12.67 -6.99 5.76
CA GLY A 92 12.08 -8.02 6.62
C GLY A 92 10.58 -8.30 6.42
N SER A 93 9.92 -7.58 5.52
CA SER A 93 8.47 -7.69 5.31
C SER A 93 8.10 -9.03 4.68
N VAL A 94 7.05 -9.65 5.23
CA VAL A 94 6.49 -10.91 4.75
C VAL A 94 5.01 -10.73 4.44
N PHE A 95 4.59 -11.15 3.24
CA PHE A 95 3.23 -10.96 2.73
C PHE A 95 2.41 -12.25 2.70
N SER A 96 3.05 -13.39 2.92
CA SER A 96 2.40 -14.68 2.91
C SER A 96 2.92 -15.62 4.00
N TYR A 97 2.05 -16.54 4.46
CA TYR A 97 2.47 -17.61 5.36
C TYR A 97 3.57 -18.51 4.75
N ASN A 98 3.63 -18.58 3.42
CA ASN A 98 4.68 -19.31 2.72
C ASN A 98 6.05 -18.65 2.91
N GLU A 99 6.12 -17.32 2.84
CA GLU A 99 7.35 -16.55 3.13
C GLU A 99 7.77 -16.69 4.60
N VAL A 100 6.82 -16.56 5.53
CA VAL A 100 7.07 -16.79 6.96
C VAL A 100 7.68 -18.17 7.18
N HIS A 101 7.07 -19.21 6.61
CA HIS A 101 7.57 -20.58 6.71
C HIS A 101 8.96 -20.74 6.09
N LYS A 102 9.22 -20.09 4.94
CA LYS A 102 10.55 -20.10 4.29
C LYS A 102 11.62 -19.52 5.22
N HIS A 103 11.38 -18.36 5.83
CA HIS A 103 12.33 -17.71 6.74
C HIS A 103 12.57 -18.54 8.01
N LEU A 104 11.51 -19.07 8.62
CA LEU A 104 11.63 -19.94 9.79
C LEU A 104 12.39 -21.23 9.49
N LYS A 105 12.20 -21.81 8.30
CA LYS A 105 12.93 -23.00 7.86
C LYS A 105 14.42 -22.72 7.72
N GLN A 106 14.80 -21.60 7.10
CA GLN A 106 16.20 -21.17 6.95
C GLN A 106 16.84 -20.93 8.33
N PHE A 107 16.16 -20.21 9.22
CA PHE A 107 16.62 -19.98 10.58
C PHE A 107 16.83 -21.29 11.36
N LYS A 108 15.89 -22.25 11.25
CA LYS A 108 16.04 -23.58 11.86
C LYS A 108 17.27 -24.33 11.33
N GLN A 109 17.56 -24.27 10.03
CA GLN A 109 18.76 -24.88 9.44
C GLN A 109 20.03 -24.25 9.99
N TYR A 110 20.08 -22.92 10.11
CA TYR A 110 21.18 -22.20 10.74
C TYR A 110 21.41 -22.66 12.19
N LEU A 111 20.34 -22.76 12.98
CA LEU A 111 20.44 -23.22 14.38
C LEU A 111 20.89 -24.67 14.51
N THR A 112 20.64 -25.53 13.52
CA THR A 112 21.03 -26.95 13.55
C THR A 112 22.55 -27.13 13.61
N HIS A 113 23.31 -26.14 13.12
CA HIS A 113 24.78 -26.13 13.21
C HIS A 113 25.29 -25.61 14.57
N LYS A 114 24.42 -25.09 15.43
CA LYS A 114 24.77 -24.61 16.77
C LYS A 114 24.34 -25.60 17.83
N ARG A 115 25.24 -25.92 18.76
CA ARG A 115 24.98 -26.88 19.83
C ARG A 115 24.13 -26.23 20.93
N ASN A 116 22.84 -26.53 20.95
CA ASN A 116 21.85 -26.07 21.94
C ASN A 116 21.87 -24.55 22.23
N PRO A 117 21.59 -23.71 21.22
CA PRO A 117 21.63 -22.26 21.39
C PRO A 117 20.46 -21.77 22.27
N LYS A 118 20.76 -20.88 23.22
CA LYS A 118 19.73 -20.11 23.93
C LYS A 118 19.18 -19.05 22.97
N LEU A 119 17.86 -19.00 22.82
CA LEU A 119 17.17 -18.05 21.95
C LEU A 119 16.41 -17.02 22.78
N TYR A 120 16.38 -15.79 22.29
CA TYR A 120 15.63 -14.68 22.87
C TYR A 120 14.69 -14.12 21.81
N PHE A 121 13.52 -13.67 22.23
CA PHE A 121 12.50 -13.11 21.34
C PHE A 121 12.08 -11.74 21.85
N ILE A 122 12.05 -10.77 20.95
CA ILE A 122 11.52 -9.43 21.20
C ILE A 122 10.33 -9.26 20.26
N LYS A 123 9.20 -8.82 20.82
CA LYS A 123 8.01 -8.46 20.05
C LYS A 123 7.82 -6.96 20.14
N VAL A 124 7.79 -6.31 18.99
CA VAL A 124 7.49 -4.88 18.85
C VAL A 124 6.18 -4.75 18.06
N ASP A 125 5.31 -3.83 18.49
CA ASP A 125 4.05 -3.54 17.82
C ASP A 125 4.04 -2.09 17.36
N VAL A 126 3.81 -1.85 16.06
CA VAL A 126 3.74 -0.51 15.49
C VAL A 126 2.30 -0.01 15.58
N LYS A 127 2.06 0.92 16.49
CA LYS A 127 0.73 1.49 16.73
C LYS A 127 0.28 2.33 15.52
N CYS A 128 -0.93 2.06 15.04
CA CYS A 128 -1.62 2.86 14.00
C CYS A 128 -0.81 3.03 12.70
N CYS A 129 -0.12 1.98 12.25
CA CYS A 129 0.86 2.05 11.16
C CYS A 129 0.38 2.74 9.88
N PHE A 130 -0.88 2.55 9.46
CA PHE A 130 -1.45 3.22 8.28
C PHE A 130 -1.74 4.70 8.52
N ASP A 131 -2.11 5.07 9.75
CA ASP A 131 -2.57 6.41 10.12
C ASP A 131 -1.38 7.37 10.34
N THR A 132 -0.16 6.84 10.48
CA THR A 132 1.07 7.59 10.78
C THR A 132 2.01 7.76 9.59
N ILE A 133 1.66 7.25 8.42
CA ILE A 133 2.51 7.36 7.22
C ILE A 133 2.55 8.81 6.75
N ASP A 134 3.76 9.34 6.58
CA ASP A 134 4.00 10.61 5.93
C ASP A 134 3.82 10.43 4.40
N GLN A 135 2.78 11.07 3.86
CA GLN A 135 2.42 10.96 2.46
C GLN A 135 3.50 11.54 1.53
N HIS A 136 4.19 12.62 1.95
CA HIS A 136 5.26 13.23 1.16
C HIS A 136 6.45 12.28 1.07
N LYS A 137 6.92 11.81 2.23
CA LYS A 137 8.04 10.86 2.29
C LYS A 137 7.71 9.56 1.56
N LEU A 138 6.48 9.07 1.65
CA LEU A 138 6.04 7.91 0.88
C LEU A 138 6.15 8.16 -0.64
N MET A 139 5.69 9.31 -1.13
CA MET A 139 5.80 9.64 -2.56
C MET A 139 7.25 9.82 -3.02
N GLU A 140 8.12 10.39 -2.18
CA GLU A 140 9.56 10.46 -2.45
C GLU A 140 10.18 9.07 -2.56
N ILE A 141 9.86 8.17 -1.63
CA ILE A 141 10.32 6.77 -1.65
C ILE A 141 9.87 6.07 -2.95
N ILE A 142 8.61 6.24 -3.34
CA ILE A 142 8.08 5.63 -4.57
C ILE A 142 8.84 6.13 -5.80
N ARG A 143 9.01 7.46 -5.91
CA ARG A 143 9.69 8.10 -7.04
C ARG A 143 11.18 7.76 -7.12
N ALA A 144 11.87 7.71 -5.99
CA ALA A 144 13.32 7.53 -5.95
C ALA A 144 13.74 6.06 -5.98
N ASN A 145 12.98 5.17 -5.33
CA ASN A 145 13.45 3.82 -5.03
C ASN A 145 12.61 2.71 -5.64
N VAL A 146 11.31 2.95 -5.93
CA VAL A 146 10.38 1.88 -6.37
C VAL A 146 10.19 1.90 -7.88
N LEU A 147 9.79 3.04 -8.44
CA LEU A 147 9.47 3.13 -9.87
C LEU A 147 10.73 3.56 -10.65
N THR A 148 11.39 2.59 -11.26
CA THR A 148 12.69 2.80 -11.93
C THR A 148 12.58 3.02 -13.44
N LYS A 149 11.44 2.67 -14.05
CA LYS A 149 11.25 2.69 -15.50
C LYS A 149 10.43 3.88 -15.93
N THR A 150 10.71 4.38 -17.13
CA THR A 150 9.90 5.43 -17.77
C THR A 150 8.55 4.92 -18.24
N GLN A 151 8.44 3.64 -18.56
CA GLN A 151 7.23 2.98 -19.05
C GLN A 151 7.10 1.56 -18.49
N TYR A 152 5.86 1.15 -18.23
CA TYR A 152 5.52 -0.17 -17.70
C TYR A 152 4.50 -0.89 -18.57
N VAL A 153 4.88 -2.06 -19.07
CA VAL A 153 3.96 -2.99 -19.73
C VAL A 153 3.40 -3.94 -18.68
N TYR A 154 2.12 -3.80 -18.33
CA TYR A 154 1.49 -4.66 -17.31
C TYR A 154 0.73 -5.85 -17.93
N ALA A 155 0.59 -5.89 -19.26
CA ALA A 155 0.00 -7.02 -19.98
C ALA A 155 0.86 -8.30 -19.85
N ASP A 156 2.18 -8.19 -19.81
CA ASP A 156 3.09 -9.33 -19.66
C ASP A 156 2.96 -10.00 -18.28
N GLU A 157 2.62 -9.24 -17.23
CA GLU A 157 2.30 -9.81 -15.92
C GLU A 157 0.98 -10.58 -15.92
N LEU A 158 -0.05 -10.03 -16.56
CA LEU A 158 -1.31 -10.75 -16.76
C LEU A 158 -1.05 -12.07 -17.49
N ALA A 159 -0.19 -12.08 -18.51
CA ALA A 159 0.18 -13.29 -19.23
C ALA A 159 0.94 -14.31 -18.35
N LYS A 160 1.86 -13.87 -17.49
CA LYS A 160 2.58 -14.77 -16.55
C LYS A 160 1.65 -15.49 -15.57
N LYS A 161 0.54 -14.85 -15.17
CA LYS A 161 -0.44 -15.43 -14.24
C LYS A 161 -1.29 -16.54 -14.86
N TYR A 162 -1.53 -16.49 -16.18
CA TYR A 162 -2.37 -17.46 -16.89
C TYR A 162 -1.53 -18.34 -17.82
N LYS A 163 -1.14 -19.52 -17.35
CA LYS A 163 -0.56 -20.55 -18.22
C LYS A 163 -1.61 -21.01 -19.24
N ASN A 164 -1.24 -21.05 -20.53
CA ASN A 164 -2.09 -21.50 -21.65
C ASN A 164 -3.32 -20.63 -21.96
N ALA A 165 -3.25 -19.32 -21.75
CA ALA A 165 -4.29 -18.38 -22.18
C ALA A 165 -3.85 -17.61 -23.43
N ILE A 166 -4.75 -17.49 -24.42
CA ILE A 166 -4.58 -16.61 -25.59
C ILE A 166 -5.49 -15.40 -25.36
N PHE A 167 -4.91 -14.22 -25.25
CA PHE A 167 -5.66 -12.98 -25.13
C PHE A 167 -6.07 -12.51 -26.54
N VAL A 168 -7.37 -12.48 -26.82
CA VAL A 168 -7.92 -12.07 -28.12
C VAL A 168 -8.67 -10.74 -27.98
N GLU A 169 -8.11 -9.71 -28.63
CA GLU A 169 -8.65 -8.41 -29.08
C GLU A 169 -8.99 -7.26 -28.08
N ASN A 170 -8.49 -6.06 -28.47
CA ASN A 170 -8.81 -4.69 -28.05
C ASN A 170 -8.37 -4.19 -26.66
N VAL A 171 -7.15 -4.53 -26.21
CA VAL A 171 -6.50 -3.83 -25.09
C VAL A 171 -5.91 -2.52 -25.61
N LYS A 172 -6.66 -1.42 -25.47
CA LYS A 172 -6.31 -0.13 -26.09
C LYS A 172 -5.05 0.53 -25.50
N GLU A 173 -4.58 0.12 -24.31
CA GLU A 173 -3.34 0.61 -23.69
C GLU A 173 -2.73 -0.51 -22.85
N THR A 174 -1.70 -1.20 -23.37
CA THR A 174 -0.96 -2.26 -22.65
C THR A 174 0.22 -1.73 -21.82
N TYR A 175 0.46 -0.42 -21.89
CA TYR A 175 1.53 0.28 -21.20
C TYR A 175 0.98 1.46 -20.40
N LYS A 176 1.71 1.82 -19.35
CA LYS A 176 1.50 3.06 -18.60
C LYS A 176 2.83 3.82 -18.52
N GLU A 177 2.78 5.11 -18.81
CA GLU A 177 3.92 5.99 -18.58
C GLU A 177 4.15 6.12 -17.07
N LEU A 178 5.40 6.34 -16.67
CA LEU A 178 5.76 6.58 -15.28
C LEU A 178 4.92 7.70 -14.66
N GLU A 179 4.69 8.77 -15.42
CA GLU A 179 3.96 9.92 -14.92
C GLU A 179 2.48 9.61 -14.69
N ASP A 180 1.85 8.79 -15.54
CA ASP A 180 0.47 8.32 -15.31
C ASP A 180 0.36 7.51 -14.02
N VAL A 181 1.36 6.65 -13.75
CA VAL A 181 1.39 5.81 -12.54
C VAL A 181 1.58 6.69 -11.31
N LEU A 182 2.50 7.66 -11.38
CA LEU A 182 2.77 8.59 -10.30
C LEU A 182 1.59 9.52 -10.03
N GLU A 183 0.88 10.00 -11.05
CA GLU A 183 -0.32 10.82 -10.91
C GLU A 183 -1.44 10.04 -10.23
N LEU A 184 -1.67 8.79 -10.64
CA LEU A 184 -2.64 7.90 -9.99
C LEU A 184 -2.29 7.62 -8.52
N LEU A 185 -1.00 7.40 -8.21
CA LEU A 185 -0.54 7.19 -6.84
C LEU A 185 -0.68 8.45 -5.98
N GLU A 186 -0.25 9.59 -6.50
CA GLU A 186 -0.35 10.90 -5.87
C GLU A 186 -1.82 11.22 -5.54
N GLU A 187 -2.71 11.04 -6.52
CA GLU A 187 -4.13 11.28 -6.34
C GLU A 187 -4.75 10.30 -5.33
N HIS A 188 -4.38 9.02 -5.38
CA HIS A 188 -4.88 8.02 -4.44
C HIS A 188 -4.42 8.27 -3.00
N ILE A 189 -3.16 8.67 -2.80
CA ILE A 189 -2.55 8.86 -1.48
C ILE A 189 -2.95 10.21 -0.88
N ARG A 190 -2.89 11.30 -1.64
CA ARG A 190 -3.01 12.68 -1.13
C ARG A 190 -4.32 13.37 -1.45
N LYS A 191 -4.99 12.98 -2.55
CA LYS A 191 -6.25 13.58 -2.99
C LYS A 191 -7.43 12.65 -2.69
N ASN A 192 -7.29 11.75 -1.72
CA ASN A 192 -8.41 10.93 -1.30
C ASN A 192 -9.49 11.76 -0.62
N ILE A 193 -10.72 11.64 -1.11
CA ILE A 193 -11.91 12.33 -0.60
C ILE A 193 -12.87 11.34 0.01
N ILE A 194 -13.35 11.67 1.19
CA ILE A 194 -14.30 10.89 1.96
C ILE A 194 -15.58 11.67 2.13
N LYS A 195 -16.71 10.99 1.91
CA LYS A 195 -18.02 11.51 2.29
C LYS A 195 -18.47 10.88 3.60
N ALA A 196 -18.73 11.73 4.60
CA ALA A 196 -19.39 11.35 5.85
C ALA A 196 -20.57 12.30 6.09
N ASP A 197 -21.76 11.72 6.21
CA ASP A 197 -23.04 12.45 6.16
C ASP A 197 -23.15 13.31 4.89
N ASP A 198 -23.45 14.61 5.05
CA ASP A 198 -23.56 15.60 3.96
C ASP A 198 -22.28 16.42 3.76
N LYS A 199 -21.16 15.98 4.36
CA LYS A 199 -19.88 16.68 4.33
C LYS A 199 -18.79 15.86 3.65
N TYR A 200 -17.83 16.57 3.08
CA TYR A 200 -16.67 16.01 2.38
C TYR A 200 -15.41 16.34 3.15
N TYR A 201 -14.49 15.37 3.21
CA TYR A 201 -13.24 15.47 3.96
C TYR A 201 -12.09 14.96 3.11
N THR A 202 -10.91 15.57 3.27
CA THR A 202 -9.65 15.10 2.67
C THR A 202 -8.74 14.52 3.74
N GLN A 203 -8.01 13.45 3.43
CA GLN A 203 -7.06 12.83 4.34
C GLN A 203 -5.68 13.49 4.25
N LYS A 204 -5.20 14.09 5.34
CA LYS A 204 -3.88 14.76 5.37
C LYS A 204 -2.72 13.89 5.79
N ILE A 205 -2.98 12.90 6.66
CA ILE A 205 -1.96 12.05 7.26
C ILE A 205 -2.37 10.59 7.10
N GLY A 206 -1.38 9.73 6.84
CA GLY A 206 -1.58 8.32 6.64
C GLY A 206 -2.12 7.99 5.25
N ILE A 207 -2.39 6.71 5.04
CA ILE A 207 -2.99 6.20 3.81
C ILE A 207 -4.35 5.58 4.11
N LEU A 208 -5.23 5.56 3.10
CA LEU A 208 -6.53 4.92 3.19
C LEU A 208 -6.42 3.44 3.58
N GLN A 209 -7.31 2.97 4.44
CA GLN A 209 -7.49 1.54 4.68
C GLN A 209 -8.60 0.99 3.78
N GLY A 210 -8.34 -0.11 3.08
CA GLY A 210 -9.32 -0.77 2.20
C GLY A 210 -8.99 -0.70 0.70
N SER A 211 -7.95 0.04 0.31
CA SER A 211 -7.39 0.01 -1.03
C SER A 211 -6.46 -1.19 -1.22
N ILE A 212 -6.39 -1.66 -2.46
CA ILE A 212 -5.52 -2.76 -2.91
C ILE A 212 -4.04 -2.37 -2.79
N LEU A 213 -3.73 -1.06 -2.78
CA LEU A 213 -2.36 -0.55 -2.68
C LEU A 213 -1.88 -0.42 -1.23
N SER A 214 -2.78 -0.20 -0.27
CA SER A 214 -2.42 0.28 1.07
C SER A 214 -1.41 -0.61 1.78
N SER A 215 -1.64 -1.94 1.79
CA SER A 215 -0.75 -2.88 2.47
C SER A 215 0.64 -2.90 1.84
N LEU A 216 0.73 -2.82 0.51
CA LEU A 216 1.99 -2.82 -0.21
C LEU A 216 2.75 -1.51 0.03
N LEU A 217 2.08 -0.36 -0.09
CA LEU A 217 2.65 0.95 0.18
C LEU A 217 3.16 1.07 1.62
N CYS A 218 2.38 0.59 2.58
CA CYS A 218 2.78 0.55 3.99
C CYS A 218 4.06 -0.29 4.17
N SER A 219 4.11 -1.47 3.57
CA SER A 219 5.27 -2.35 3.71
C SER A 219 6.52 -1.79 3.05
N ILE A 220 6.39 -1.13 1.89
CA ILE A 220 7.49 -0.41 1.24
C ILE A 220 8.01 0.72 2.14
N TYR A 221 7.09 1.53 2.70
CA TYR A 221 7.45 2.65 3.57
C TYR A 221 8.26 2.19 4.79
N TYR A 222 7.77 1.15 5.48
CA TYR A 222 8.47 0.61 6.64
C TYR A 222 9.71 -0.20 6.27
N GLY A 223 9.75 -0.88 5.12
CA GLY A 223 10.94 -1.59 4.66
C GLY A 223 12.11 -0.65 4.41
N VAL A 224 11.85 0.52 3.80
CA VAL A 224 12.87 1.56 3.60
C VAL A 224 13.33 2.17 4.93
N MET A 225 12.39 2.43 5.85
CA MET A 225 12.72 2.92 7.19
C MET A 225 13.51 1.89 8.02
N GLU A 226 13.15 0.62 7.92
CA GLU A 226 13.89 -0.48 8.54
C GLU A 226 15.33 -0.50 8.04
N HIS A 227 15.52 -0.32 6.73
CA HIS A 227 16.86 -0.25 6.17
C HIS A 227 17.64 0.98 6.64
N SER A 228 17.02 2.15 6.83
CA SER A 228 17.74 3.33 7.32
C SER A 228 18.07 3.25 8.81
N GLU A 229 17.12 2.83 9.63
CA GLU A 229 17.24 2.91 11.09
C GLU A 229 17.86 1.67 11.73
N LEU A 230 17.73 0.48 11.12
CA LEU A 230 18.19 -0.80 11.71
C LEU A 230 19.47 -1.34 11.06
N GLN A 231 20.29 -0.48 10.46
CA GLN A 231 21.57 -0.90 9.88
C GLN A 231 22.49 -1.57 10.90
N PHE A 232 22.46 -1.08 12.15
CA PHE A 232 23.25 -1.65 13.25
C PHE A 232 22.92 -3.12 13.57
N VAL A 233 21.74 -3.61 13.16
CA VAL A 233 21.35 -5.02 13.35
C VAL A 233 22.04 -5.93 12.34
N LYS A 234 22.47 -5.40 11.19
CA LYS A 234 23.13 -6.16 10.11
C LYS A 234 24.60 -6.44 10.41
N ASP A 235 25.25 -5.59 11.21
CA ASP A 235 26.70 -5.67 11.46
C ASP A 235 27.09 -6.68 12.56
N ASP A 236 26.19 -6.99 13.51
CA ASP A 236 26.46 -7.88 14.64
C ASP A 236 25.60 -9.14 14.60
N ASN A 237 26.04 -10.15 13.83
CA ASN A 237 25.51 -11.53 13.84
C ASN A 237 24.03 -11.72 13.40
N GLY A 238 23.36 -10.70 12.86
CA GLY A 238 22.00 -10.79 12.34
C GLY A 238 21.96 -11.48 10.98
N VAL A 239 21.57 -12.76 10.93
CA VAL A 239 21.32 -13.45 9.66
C VAL A 239 20.11 -12.81 8.99
N HIS A 240 20.36 -11.92 8.03
CA HIS A 240 19.36 -11.37 7.12
C HIS A 240 19.81 -11.38 5.65
N ASP A 241 20.83 -12.17 5.30
CA ASP A 241 21.16 -12.40 3.90
C ASP A 241 20.03 -13.17 3.20
N TYR A 242 19.19 -12.41 2.51
CA TYR A 242 18.19 -12.94 1.59
C TYR A 242 18.82 -13.51 0.30
N GLU A 243 20.12 -13.33 0.12
CA GLU A 243 20.96 -14.04 -0.83
C GLU A 243 22.09 -14.77 -0.10
N MET A 244 21.79 -15.95 0.44
CA MET A 244 22.84 -16.94 0.59
C MET A 244 23.21 -17.42 -0.81
N SER A 245 24.26 -16.86 -1.40
CA SER A 245 25.01 -17.55 -2.43
C SER A 245 25.44 -18.89 -1.83
N LEU A 246 24.80 -19.97 -2.29
CA LEU A 246 25.33 -21.31 -2.12
C LEU A 246 26.68 -21.31 -2.85
N ASP A 247 27.77 -21.17 -2.11
CA ASP A 247 29.08 -21.50 -2.65
C ASP A 247 29.01 -22.96 -3.11
N PRO A 248 29.31 -23.24 -4.40
CA PRO A 248 29.39 -24.61 -4.87
C PRO A 248 30.59 -25.28 -4.19
N LEU A 249 30.32 -26.47 -3.62
CA LEU A 249 31.31 -27.42 -3.14
C LEU A 249 32.42 -27.68 -4.17
#